data_AF-A0A951T2D0-F1
#
_entry.id   AF-A0A951T2D0-F1
#
_cell.length_a   1.000
_cell.length_b   1.000
_cell.length_c   1.000
_cell.angle_alpha   90.00
_cell.angle_beta   90.00
_cell.angle_gamma   90.00
#
_symmetry.space_group_name_H-M   'P 1'
#
loop_
_entity.id
_entity.type
_entity.pdbx_description
1 polymer ?
#
loop_
_entity_poly.entity_id
_entity_poly.type
_entity_poly.pdbx_seq_one_letter_code
_entity_poly.pdbx_strand_id
1 'polypeptide(L)'
;MRRTTRAFHTKGGASVTQLTQEQRALHWQRTRTLMIVHLTIWFIFSYVVHWFAVELNAIKFFGWPLGYYMSAQGSLVVFVVQLFMFSKQQHAIDVEFGVAEEE
;
A
#
# COMPACT_ATOMS: atom_id res chain seq x y z
N MET A 1 7.51 -25.96 58.54
CA MET A 1 6.38 -26.05 57.58
C MET A 1 6.87 -25.58 56.21
N ARG A 2 7.34 -26.51 55.36
CA ARG A 2 7.87 -26.21 54.02
C ARG A 2 6.68 -26.08 53.06
N ARG A 3 6.39 -24.86 52.60
CA ARG A 3 5.40 -24.65 51.54
C ARG A 3 6.06 -24.96 50.20
N THR A 4 5.51 -25.97 49.58
CA THR A 4 5.85 -26.58 48.31
C THR A 4 5.58 -25.65 47.14
N THR A 5 6.50 -25.74 46.19
CA THR A 5 6.48 -25.30 44.80
C THR A 5 5.10 -25.41 44.15
N ARG A 6 4.62 -24.34 43.51
CA ARG A 6 3.68 -24.43 42.39
C ARG A 6 4.21 -23.59 41.24
N ALA A 7 4.92 -24.25 40.34
CA ALA A 7 5.26 -23.71 39.03
C ALA A 7 3.93 -23.38 38.31
N PHE A 8 3.72 -22.10 38.02
CA PHE A 8 2.62 -21.67 37.17
C PHE A 8 3.08 -21.85 35.72
N HIS A 9 2.89 -23.06 35.22
CA HIS A 9 3.04 -23.37 33.81
C HIS A 9 1.79 -22.85 33.08
N THR A 10 1.87 -21.64 32.54
CA THR A 10 0.91 -21.13 31.55
C THR A 10 1.20 -21.81 30.22
N LYS A 11 0.54 -22.94 29.99
CA LYS A 11 0.29 -23.42 28.62
C LYS A 11 -0.78 -22.52 28.00
N GLY A 12 -0.55 -22.07 26.77
CA GLY A 12 -1.60 -21.54 25.91
C GLY A 12 -1.52 -20.05 25.58
N GLY A 13 -0.37 -19.57 25.12
CA GLY A 13 -0.35 -18.38 24.27
C GLY A 13 -0.44 -18.85 22.83
N ALA A 14 -1.56 -18.61 22.15
CA ALA A 14 -1.64 -18.80 20.70
C ALA A 14 -0.42 -18.13 20.06
N SER A 15 0.30 -18.85 19.20
CA SER A 15 1.45 -18.32 18.51
C SER A 15 0.97 -17.24 17.55
N VAL A 16 0.94 -15.98 17.99
CA VAL A 16 1.09 -14.85 17.09
C VAL A 16 2.28 -15.21 16.21
N THR A 17 2.10 -15.30 14.90
CA THR A 17 3.17 -15.65 13.95
C THR A 17 4.30 -14.63 14.11
N GLN A 18 5.25 -14.92 14.99
CA GLN A 18 6.37 -14.04 15.27
C GLN A 18 7.34 -14.18 14.10
N LEU A 19 7.30 -13.23 13.17
CA LEU A 19 8.28 -13.12 12.09
C LEU A 19 9.70 -13.13 12.65
N THR A 20 10.60 -13.89 12.01
CA THR A 20 12.05 -13.78 12.28
C THR A 20 12.55 -12.38 11.94
N GLN A 21 13.70 -11.97 12.49
CA GLN A 21 14.28 -10.66 12.18
C GLN A 21 14.53 -10.46 10.67
N GLU A 22 14.94 -11.53 9.97
CA GLU A 22 15.13 -11.52 8.53
C GLU A 22 13.80 -11.34 7.77
N GLN A 23 12.75 -12.04 8.17
CA GLN A 23 11.42 -11.90 7.55
C GLN A 23 10.83 -10.50 7.77
N ARG A 24 11.05 -9.89 8.95
CA ARG A 24 10.63 -8.50 9.21
C ARG A 24 11.35 -7.51 8.31
N ALA A 25 12.64 -7.69 8.10
CA ALA A 25 13.43 -6.83 7.21
C ALA A 25 12.94 -6.93 5.76
N LEU A 26 12.65 -8.14 5.28
CA LEU A 26 12.12 -8.38 3.94
C LEU A 26 10.71 -7.82 3.75
N HIS A 27 9.81 -8.00 4.72
CA HIS A 27 8.45 -7.42 4.71
C HIS A 27 8.51 -5.89 4.63
N TRP A 28 9.35 -5.27 5.47
CA TRP A 28 9.56 -3.82 5.46
C TRP A 28 10.13 -3.34 4.13
N GLN A 29 11.12 -4.04 3.58
CA GLN A 29 11.70 -3.70 2.29
C GLN A 29 10.63 -3.73 1.18
N ARG A 30 9.79 -4.77 1.13
CA ARG A 30 8.73 -4.86 0.12
C ARG A 30 7.67 -3.78 0.27
N THR A 31 7.19 -3.55 1.49
CA THR A 31 6.25 -2.46 1.80
C THR A 31 6.83 -1.10 1.40
N ARG A 32 8.10 -0.85 1.71
CA ARG A 32 8.79 0.39 1.33
C ARG A 32 8.91 0.54 -0.18
N THR A 33 9.29 -0.52 -0.90
CA THR A 33 9.37 -0.49 -2.36
C THR A 33 8.00 -0.23 -2.98
N LEU A 34 6.94 -0.87 -2.47
CA LEU A 34 5.57 -0.65 -2.91
C LEU A 34 5.18 0.83 -2.75
N MET A 35 5.47 1.41 -1.59
CA MET A 35 5.22 2.82 -1.30
C MET A 35 5.97 3.75 -2.26
N ILE A 36 7.27 3.51 -2.50
CA ILE A 36 8.08 4.32 -3.44
C ILE A 36 7.52 4.27 -4.86
N VAL A 37 7.08 3.10 -5.33
CA VAL A 37 6.45 2.94 -6.65
C VAL A 37 5.17 3.77 -6.73
N HIS A 38 4.31 3.71 -5.71
CA HIS A 38 3.08 4.51 -5.66
C HIS A 38 3.38 6.01 -5.62
N LEU A 39 4.33 6.44 -4.82
CA LEU A 39 4.75 7.86 -4.78
C LEU A 39 5.30 8.34 -6.11
N THR A 40 5.99 7.47 -6.86
CA THR A 40 6.50 7.78 -8.18
C THR A 40 5.37 7.94 -9.20
N ILE A 41 4.39 7.03 -9.21
CA ILE A 41 3.19 7.14 -10.04
C ILE A 41 2.42 8.42 -9.69
N TRP A 42 2.21 8.67 -8.40
CA TRP A 42 1.55 9.87 -7.91
C TRP A 42 2.26 11.14 -8.39
N PHE A 43 3.60 11.17 -8.34
CA PHE A 43 4.39 12.32 -8.80
C PHE A 43 4.20 12.54 -10.32
N ILE A 44 4.19 11.48 -11.11
CA ILE A 44 3.96 11.58 -12.56
C ILE A 44 2.58 12.19 -12.85
N PHE A 45 1.52 11.69 -12.21
CA PHE A 45 0.17 12.20 -12.44
C PHE A 45 -0.05 13.60 -11.87
N SER A 46 0.65 13.96 -10.78
CA SER A 46 0.54 15.28 -10.17
C SER A 46 1.32 16.35 -10.93
N TYR A 47 2.47 16.02 -11.50
CA TYR A 47 3.37 17.01 -12.11
C TYR A 47 3.54 16.83 -13.62
N VAL A 48 3.91 15.63 -14.07
CA VAL A 48 4.26 15.38 -15.48
C VAL A 48 3.04 15.56 -16.38
N VAL A 49 1.88 15.04 -15.99
CA VAL A 49 0.63 15.21 -16.77
C VAL A 49 0.25 16.68 -16.91
N HIS A 50 0.44 17.48 -15.85
CA HIS A 50 0.12 18.91 -15.88
C HIS A 50 1.15 19.73 -16.67
N TRP A 51 2.41 19.30 -16.71
CA TRP A 51 3.45 19.93 -17.52
C TRP A 51 3.10 19.89 -19.01
N PHE A 52 2.56 18.76 -19.49
CA PHE A 52 2.13 18.58 -20.88
C PHE A 52 0.65 18.93 -21.12
N ALA A 53 0.01 19.65 -20.19
CA ALA A 53 -1.42 19.93 -20.29
C ALA A 53 -1.79 20.69 -21.57
N VAL A 54 -0.89 21.54 -22.08
CA VAL A 54 -1.11 22.32 -23.32
C VAL A 54 -1.17 21.40 -24.54
N GLU A 55 -0.21 20.48 -24.66
CA GLU A 55 -0.18 19.47 -25.72
C GLU A 55 -1.34 18.49 -25.59
N LEU A 56 -1.68 18.07 -24.36
CA LEU A 56 -2.84 17.22 -24.11
C LEU A 56 -4.16 17.91 -24.49
N ASN A 57 -4.27 19.23 -24.35
CA ASN A 57 -5.48 19.97 -24.73
C ASN A 57 -5.75 19.96 -26.24
N ALA A 58 -4.78 19.60 -27.09
CA ALA A 58 -5.01 19.37 -28.51
C ALA A 58 -5.87 18.11 -28.77
N ILE A 59 -5.83 17.15 -27.84
CA ILE A 59 -6.65 15.93 -27.88
C ILE A 59 -7.97 16.24 -27.16
N LYS A 60 -9.09 15.95 -27.84
CA LYS A 60 -10.42 16.08 -27.24
C LYS A 60 -10.87 14.74 -26.68
N PHE A 61 -11.18 14.70 -25.40
CA PHE A 61 -11.78 13.58 -24.70
C PHE A 61 -13.22 13.91 -24.32
N PHE A 62 -14.19 13.14 -24.82
CA PHE A 62 -15.61 13.36 -24.53
C PHE A 62 -16.14 14.78 -24.88
N GLY A 63 -15.50 15.46 -25.84
CA GLY A 63 -15.83 16.83 -26.23
C GLY A 63 -15.05 17.93 -25.49
N TRP A 64 -14.28 17.57 -24.46
CA TRP A 64 -13.48 18.49 -23.66
C TRP A 64 -11.99 18.33 -23.96
N PRO A 65 -11.16 19.38 -23.84
CA PRO A 65 -9.70 19.23 -23.91
C PRO A 65 -9.22 18.21 -22.86
N LEU A 66 -8.37 17.26 -23.26
CA LEU A 66 -7.96 16.17 -22.37
C LEU A 66 -7.17 16.69 -21.16
N GLY A 67 -6.30 17.69 -21.35
CA GLY A 67 -5.57 18.32 -20.24
C GLY A 67 -6.52 18.93 -19.21
N TYR A 68 -7.58 19.61 -19.65
CA TYR A 68 -8.64 20.11 -18.78
C TYR A 68 -9.38 18.98 -18.02
N TYR A 69 -9.76 17.91 -18.71
CA TYR A 69 -10.41 16.75 -18.08
C TYR A 69 -9.52 16.09 -17.00
N MET A 70 -8.22 15.95 -17.28
CA MET A 70 -7.26 15.35 -16.34
C MET A 70 -7.09 16.20 -15.08
N SER A 71 -7.07 17.53 -15.21
CA SER A 71 -7.03 18.44 -14.06
C SER A 71 -8.34 18.42 -13.25
N ALA A 72 -9.49 18.26 -13.91
CA ALA A 72 -10.79 18.36 -13.27
C ALA A 72 -11.26 17.07 -12.57
N GLN A 73 -11.10 15.91 -13.22
CA GLN A 73 -11.62 14.63 -12.71
C GLN A 73 -10.66 13.45 -12.96
N GLY A 74 -9.91 13.48 -14.06
CA GLY A 74 -9.05 12.35 -14.44
C GLY A 74 -8.01 12.00 -13.37
N SER A 75 -7.33 13.00 -12.80
CA SER A 75 -6.36 12.78 -11.71
C SER A 75 -6.98 12.18 -10.45
N LEU A 76 -8.18 12.61 -10.08
CA LEU A 76 -8.90 12.07 -8.92
C LEU A 76 -9.25 10.60 -9.12
N VAL A 77 -9.75 10.23 -10.31
CA VAL A 77 -10.03 8.82 -10.64
C VAL A 77 -8.75 7.98 -10.54
N VAL A 78 -7.63 8.47 -11.07
CA VAL A 78 -6.33 7.79 -10.97
C VAL A 78 -5.93 7.59 -9.51
N PHE A 79 -6.09 8.60 -8.65
CA PHE A 79 -5.76 8.47 -7.23
C PHE A 79 -6.63 7.45 -6.50
N VAL A 80 -7.93 7.40 -6.77
CA VAL A 80 -8.81 6.37 -6.19
C VAL A 80 -8.38 4.97 -6.61
N VAL A 81 -8.12 4.76 -7.90
CA VAL A 81 -7.60 3.48 -8.41
C VAL A 81 -6.28 3.12 -7.74
N GLN A 82 -5.39 4.10 -7.58
CA GLN A 82 -4.10 3.91 -6.93
C GLN A 82 -4.25 3.49 -5.47
N LEU A 83 -5.22 4.02 -4.72
CA LEU A 83 -5.50 3.60 -3.33
C LEU A 83 -5.96 2.15 -3.26
N PHE A 84 -6.91 1.74 -4.11
CA PHE A 84 -7.37 0.36 -4.16
C PHE A 84 -6.25 -0.61 -4.53
N MET A 85 -5.43 -0.25 -5.52
CA MET A 85 -4.29 -1.04 -5.94
C MET A 85 -3.25 -1.18 -4.81
N PHE A 86 -2.91 -0.07 -4.16
CA PHE A 86 -2.00 -0.05 -3.02
C PHE A 86 -2.48 -0.95 -1.90
N SER A 87 -3.74 -0.80 -1.48
CA SER A 87 -4.34 -1.61 -0.41
C SER A 87 -4.31 -3.10 -0.75
N LYS A 88 -4.71 -3.47 -1.97
CA LYS A 88 -4.68 -4.88 -2.42
C LYS A 88 -3.27 -5.45 -2.45
N GLN A 89 -2.28 -4.67 -2.91
CA GLN A 89 -0.89 -5.10 -2.99
C GLN A 89 -0.24 -5.19 -1.60
N GLN A 90 -0.58 -4.27 -0.70
CA GLN A 90 -0.13 -4.31 0.68
C GLN A 90 -0.69 -5.55 1.40
N HIS A 91 -1.99 -5.82 1.25
CA HIS A 91 -2.62 -7.02 1.78
C HIS A 91 -1.96 -8.30 1.24
N ALA A 92 -1.63 -8.36 -0.06
CA ALA A 92 -0.92 -9.50 -0.63
C ALA A 92 0.47 -9.73 0.01
N ILE A 93 1.20 -8.65 0.33
CA ILE A 93 2.46 -8.73 1.09
C ILE A 93 2.17 -9.24 2.50
N ASP A 94 1.16 -8.71 3.19
CA ASP A 94 0.84 -9.11 4.56
C ASP A 94 0.43 -10.60 4.65
N VAL A 95 -0.31 -11.11 3.66
CA VAL A 95 -0.65 -12.54 3.53
C VAL A 95 0.60 -13.41 3.32
N GLU A 96 1.53 -13.00 2.45
CA GLU A 96 2.76 -13.74 2.18
C GLU A 96 3.64 -13.89 3.41
N PHE A 97 3.66 -12.88 4.28
CA PHE A 97 4.41 -12.90 5.53
C PHE A 97 3.59 -13.45 6.72
N GLY A 98 2.34 -13.88 6.51
CA GLY A 98 1.50 -14.44 7.57
C GLY A 98 1.14 -13.44 8.68
N VAL A 99 1.11 -12.15 8.34
CA VAL A 99 0.73 -11.03 9.21
C VAL A 99 -0.56 -10.35 8.77
N ALA A 100 -1.25 -10.91 7.76
CA ALA A 100 -2.58 -10.46 7.38
C ALA A 100 -3.54 -10.59 8.57
N GLU A 101 -4.25 -9.51 8.86
CA GLU A 101 -5.34 -9.52 9.83
C GLU A 101 -6.49 -10.38 9.28
N GLU A 102 -7.06 -11.25 10.12
CA GLU A 102 -8.29 -11.98 9.79
C GLU A 102 -9.43 -10.95 9.79
N GLU A 103 -9.99 -10.64 8.61
CA GLU A 103 -11.18 -9.78 8.47
C GLU A 103 -12.45 -10.43 9.08
#